data_AF-A0A392M2L7-F1
#
_entry.id   AF-A0A392M2L7-F1
#
_cell.length_a   1.000
_cell.length_b   1.000
_cell.length_c   1.000
_cell.angle_alpha   90.00
_cell.angle_beta   90.00
_cell.angle_gamma   90.00
#
_symmetry.space_group_name_H-M   'P 1'
#
loop_
_entity.id
_entity.type
_entity.pdbx_description
1 polymer ?
#
loop_
_entity_poly.entity_id
_entity_poly.type
_entity_poly.pdbx_seq_one_letter_code
_entity_poly.pdbx_strand_id
1 'polypeptide(L)'
;VLTAGLDIAMNSDKKSSSNDSFAALSAWIPCLFVNPSDYICSEYVGYFEHRKKMEIGAGSIEKIAAQNSLGSLTMGAFGKECEPTHLIPSAILTVNLTPQHDCIEAHGIHQWWKPDLHLESKLHKY
;
A
#
# COMPACT_ATOMS: atom_id res chain seq x y z
N VAL A 1 -23.97 20.43 -35.01
CA VAL A 1 -25.28 19.84 -34.60
C VAL A 1 -24.99 18.59 -33.80
N LEU A 2 -25.77 18.39 -32.74
CA LEU A 2 -25.49 17.67 -31.50
C LEU A 2 -25.64 16.13 -31.58
N THR A 3 -25.12 15.48 -30.53
CA THR A 3 -25.68 14.30 -29.82
C THR A 3 -25.16 12.90 -30.19
N ALA A 4 -24.25 12.41 -29.35
CA ALA A 4 -24.35 11.15 -28.62
C ALA A 4 -23.45 11.31 -27.39
N GLY A 5 -23.91 11.45 -26.15
CA GLY A 5 -25.00 10.71 -25.52
C GLY A 5 -24.50 9.33 -25.11
N LEU A 6 -23.47 9.27 -24.25
CA LEU A 6 -23.10 8.05 -23.55
C LEU A 6 -23.02 8.38 -22.05
N ASP A 7 -24.01 7.85 -21.33
CA ASP A 7 -24.20 7.94 -19.89
C ASP A 7 -22.93 7.60 -19.11
N ILE A 8 -22.40 8.58 -18.37
CA ILE A 8 -21.57 8.34 -17.20
C ILE A 8 -22.43 8.75 -15.99
N ALA A 9 -23.50 8.00 -15.77
CA ALA A 9 -24.27 8.05 -14.55
C ALA A 9 -24.13 6.68 -13.87
N MET A 10 -23.28 6.64 -12.85
CA MET A 10 -23.26 5.76 -11.67
C MET A 10 -21.81 5.56 -11.22
N ASN A 11 -21.54 5.93 -9.96
CA ASN A 11 -20.33 5.73 -9.16
C ASN A 11 -19.41 6.95 -8.90
N SER A 12 -19.91 8.19 -8.97
CA SER A 12 -19.21 9.32 -8.32
C SER A 12 -19.25 9.21 -6.79
N ASP A 13 -20.31 8.63 -6.22
CA ASP A 13 -20.51 8.56 -4.76
C ASP A 13 -19.63 7.53 -4.06
N LYS A 14 -19.13 6.51 -4.77
CA LYS A 14 -18.25 5.50 -4.17
C LYS A 14 -16.81 6.02 -3.97
N LYS A 15 -16.33 6.86 -4.90
CA LYS A 15 -14.94 7.33 -4.93
C LYS A 15 -14.64 8.40 -3.88
N SER A 16 -15.62 9.24 -3.52
CA SER A 16 -15.51 10.13 -2.35
C SER A 16 -15.52 9.32 -1.05
N SER A 17 -16.43 8.36 -0.92
CA SER A 17 -16.59 7.57 0.30
C SER A 17 -15.38 6.67 0.66
N SER A 18 -14.65 6.15 -0.34
CA SER A 18 -13.50 5.26 -0.11
C SER A 18 -12.27 6.03 0.37
N ASN A 19 -11.98 7.18 -0.23
CA ASN A 19 -10.94 8.10 0.23
C ASN A 19 -11.21 8.59 1.66
N ASP A 20 -12.47 8.93 1.98
CA ASP A 20 -12.86 9.33 3.32
C ASP A 20 -12.66 8.19 4.34
N SER A 21 -12.98 6.95 3.95
CA SER A 21 -12.75 5.76 4.79
C SER A 21 -11.27 5.46 5.01
N PHE A 22 -10.45 5.58 3.96
CA PHE A 22 -9.01 5.37 4.04
C PHE A 22 -8.32 6.44 4.90
N ALA A 23 -8.70 7.72 4.74
CA ALA A 23 -8.21 8.81 5.57
C ALA A 23 -8.69 8.66 7.03
N ALA A 24 -9.92 8.18 7.26
CA ALA A 24 -10.44 7.92 8.60
C ALA A 24 -9.63 6.84 9.35
N LEU A 25 -9.07 5.86 8.64
CA LEU A 25 -8.19 4.84 9.22
C LEU A 25 -6.78 5.36 9.55
N SER A 26 -6.42 6.60 9.22
CA SER A 26 -5.05 7.13 9.39
C SER A 26 -4.55 7.13 10.84
N ALA A 27 -5.47 7.25 11.80
CA ALA A 27 -5.18 7.20 13.23
C ALA A 27 -4.86 5.78 13.72
N TRP A 28 -5.28 4.74 12.99
CA TRP A 28 -4.93 3.37 13.30
C TRP A 28 -3.54 3.04 12.74
N ILE A 29 -2.60 2.73 13.64
CA ILE A 29 -1.20 2.45 13.31
C ILE A 29 -0.86 1.03 13.79
N PRO A 30 -1.20 -0.01 13.00
CA PRO A 30 -0.82 -1.38 13.33
C PRO A 30 0.69 -1.60 13.20
N CYS A 31 1.22 -2.55 13.97
CA CYS A 31 2.56 -3.10 13.78
C CYS A 31 2.49 -4.21 12.73
N LEU A 32 3.15 -4.02 11.59
CA LEU A 32 3.25 -5.02 10.53
C LEU A 32 4.64 -5.66 10.57
N PHE A 33 4.67 -6.99 10.57
CA PHE A 33 5.89 -7.78 10.52
C PHE A 33 5.93 -8.44 9.14
N VAL A 34 6.91 -8.05 8.32
CA VAL A 34 6.96 -8.43 6.91
C VAL A 34 8.34 -8.98 6.55
N ASN A 35 8.37 -9.90 5.59
CA ASN A 35 9.60 -10.41 4.99
C ASN A 35 9.59 -10.13 3.47
N PRO A 36 10.57 -9.41 2.90
CA PRO A 36 10.60 -9.11 1.46
C PRO A 36 10.67 -10.34 0.55
N SER A 37 11.11 -11.49 1.06
CA SER A 37 11.16 -12.76 0.32
C SER A 37 9.81 -13.48 0.26
N ASP A 38 8.81 -13.06 1.04
CA ASP A 38 7.42 -13.54 1.01
C ASP A 38 6.59 -12.69 0.04
N TYR A 39 5.86 -13.31 -0.88
CA TYR A 39 5.10 -12.62 -1.94
C TYR A 39 3.97 -11.71 -1.44
N ILE A 40 3.35 -12.01 -0.30
CA ILE A 40 2.31 -11.17 0.29
C ILE A 40 2.98 -10.00 1.01
N CYS A 41 4.04 -10.27 1.74
CA CYS A 41 4.79 -9.29 2.50
C CYS A 41 5.52 -8.28 1.58
N SER A 42 6.06 -8.74 0.45
CA SER A 42 6.77 -7.89 -0.51
C SER A 42 5.89 -6.78 -1.07
N GLU A 43 4.60 -7.04 -1.25
CA GLU A 43 3.62 -6.03 -1.70
C GLU A 43 3.48 -4.91 -0.65
N TYR A 44 3.42 -5.24 0.64
CA TYR A 44 3.38 -4.23 1.71
C TYR A 44 4.68 -3.42 1.77
N VAL A 45 5.83 -4.06 1.60
CA VAL A 45 7.13 -3.37 1.55
C VAL A 45 7.15 -2.39 0.39
N GLY A 46 6.85 -2.85 -0.83
CA GLY A 46 6.82 -2.03 -2.02
C GLY A 46 5.80 -0.88 -1.94
N TYR A 47 4.62 -1.15 -1.38
CA TYR A 47 3.58 -0.14 -1.14
C TYR A 47 4.09 1.04 -0.30
N PHE A 48 4.66 0.76 0.87
CA PHE A 48 5.12 1.79 1.79
C PHE A 48 6.37 2.53 1.30
N GLU A 49 7.25 1.85 0.55
CA GLU A 49 8.39 2.47 -0.12
C GLU A 49 7.98 3.42 -1.23
N HIS A 50 7.06 2.97 -2.11
CA HIS A 50 6.55 3.78 -3.20
C HIS A 50 5.92 5.07 -2.64
N ARG A 51 5.08 4.94 -1.62
CA ARG A 51 4.44 6.11 -1.00
C ARG A 51 5.47 7.11 -0.48
N LYS A 52 6.48 6.64 0.27
CA LYS A 52 7.53 7.52 0.80
C LYS A 52 8.32 8.21 -0.34
N LYS A 53 8.62 7.49 -1.41
CA LYS A 53 9.34 8.06 -2.57
C LYS A 53 8.53 9.18 -3.22
N MET A 54 7.22 9.01 -3.35
CA MET A 54 6.33 10.04 -3.90
C MET A 54 6.24 11.27 -2.99
N GLU A 55 6.16 11.10 -1.67
CA GLU A 55 6.18 12.22 -0.72
C GLU A 55 7.45 13.08 -0.84
N ILE A 56 8.60 12.43 -1.04
CA ILE A 56 9.89 13.12 -1.17
C ILE A 56 10.05 13.79 -2.55
N GLY A 57 9.46 13.23 -3.61
CA GLY A 57 9.59 13.72 -4.98
C GLY A 57 8.60 14.83 -5.38
N ALA A 58 7.46 14.97 -4.69
CA ALA A 58 6.29 15.71 -5.18
C ALA A 58 5.86 16.91 -4.29
N GLY A 59 6.35 17.02 -3.06
CA GLY A 59 5.93 18.07 -2.12
C GLY A 59 4.45 17.95 -1.67
N SER A 60 3.97 18.93 -0.90
CA SER A 60 2.68 18.84 -0.17
C SER A 60 1.42 18.98 -1.05
N ILE A 61 1.51 19.61 -2.22
CA ILE A 61 0.35 19.92 -3.07
C ILE A 61 -0.03 18.72 -3.95
N GLU A 62 0.95 17.97 -4.43
CA GLU A 62 0.73 16.72 -5.19
C GLU A 62 0.38 15.53 -4.30
N LYS A 63 0.58 15.60 -2.97
CA LYS A 63 0.17 14.56 -2.00
C LYS A 63 -1.32 14.20 -2.12
N ILE A 64 -2.19 15.21 -2.31
CA ILE A 64 -3.65 15.02 -2.44
C ILE A 64 -4.00 14.42 -3.82
N ALA A 65 -3.33 14.85 -4.88
CA ALA A 65 -3.51 14.29 -6.22
C ALA A 65 -3.02 12.83 -6.31
N ALA A 66 -1.93 12.50 -5.62
CA ALA A 66 -1.36 11.17 -5.55
C ALA A 66 -2.19 10.20 -4.69
N GLN A 67 -2.85 10.66 -3.61
CA GLN A 67 -3.78 9.81 -2.85
C GLN A 67 -4.93 9.30 -3.72
N ASN A 68 -5.48 10.17 -4.57
CA ASN A 68 -6.49 9.82 -5.58
C ASN A 68 -5.96 8.90 -6.69
N SER A 69 -4.64 8.85 -6.88
CA SER A 69 -3.96 8.06 -7.91
C SER A 69 -3.37 6.75 -7.37
N LEU A 70 -3.02 6.66 -6.09
CA LEU A 70 -2.50 5.44 -5.45
C LEU A 70 -3.58 4.35 -5.34
N GLY A 71 -4.85 4.73 -5.24
CA GLY A 71 -5.98 3.82 -5.45
C GLY A 71 -6.07 3.24 -6.88
N SER A 72 -5.38 3.85 -7.85
CA SER A 72 -5.37 3.46 -9.27
C SER A 72 -4.02 2.82 -9.70
N LEU A 73 -2.90 3.19 -9.07
CA LEU A 73 -1.55 2.91 -9.57
C LEU A 73 -0.92 1.58 -9.15
N THR A 74 -1.45 0.85 -8.18
CA THR A 74 -0.85 -0.43 -7.72
C THR A 74 -1.20 -1.63 -8.61
N MET A 75 -1.53 -1.44 -9.89
CA MET A 75 -1.63 -2.57 -10.86
C MET A 75 -1.32 -2.18 -12.31
N GLY A 76 -0.27 -1.37 -12.52
CA GLY A 76 0.17 -0.94 -13.86
C GLY A 76 0.58 -2.06 -14.84
N ALA A 77 0.50 -3.35 -14.48
CA ALA A 77 0.75 -4.48 -15.38
C ALA A 77 -0.52 -5.21 -15.86
N PHE A 78 -1.69 -5.00 -15.25
CA PHE A 78 -2.91 -5.74 -15.60
C PHE A 78 -4.17 -4.87 -15.52
N GLY A 79 -4.25 -3.82 -16.37
CA GLY A 79 -5.47 -3.30 -17.02
C GLY A 79 -6.81 -3.22 -16.26
N LYS A 80 -6.85 -3.17 -14.92
CA LYS A 80 -8.09 -3.10 -14.15
C LYS A 80 -7.89 -2.21 -12.93
N GLU A 81 -8.53 -1.06 -12.95
CA GLU A 81 -8.54 -0.12 -11.84
C GLU A 81 -9.41 -0.67 -10.72
N CYS A 82 -8.79 -1.36 -9.77
CA CYS A 82 -9.42 -1.83 -8.55
C CYS A 82 -8.63 -1.20 -7.40
N GLU A 83 -9.26 -0.29 -6.65
CA GLU A 83 -8.66 0.19 -5.40
C GLU A 83 -8.31 -1.02 -4.54
N PRO A 84 -7.04 -1.21 -4.14
CA PRO A 84 -6.69 -2.38 -3.36
C PRO A 84 -7.22 -2.15 -1.95
N THR A 85 -8.33 -2.82 -1.64
CA THR A 85 -9.04 -2.76 -0.36
C THR A 85 -8.19 -3.23 0.83
N HIS A 86 -7.01 -3.79 0.58
CA HIS A 86 -6.06 -4.28 1.58
C HIS A 86 -5.03 -3.23 2.00
N LEU A 87 -4.98 -2.07 1.34
CA LEU A 87 -4.04 -1.02 1.74
C LEU A 87 -4.49 -0.34 3.03
N ILE A 88 -3.51 0.01 3.87
CA ILE A 88 -3.74 0.75 5.10
C ILE A 88 -2.94 2.07 5.09
N PRO A 89 -3.49 3.13 5.70
CA PRO A 89 -2.93 4.47 5.60
C PRO A 89 -1.67 4.66 6.44
N SER A 90 -1.54 3.99 7.59
CA SER A 90 -0.41 4.14 8.49
C SER A 90 -0.01 2.77 9.04
N ALA A 91 1.27 2.59 9.36
CA ALA A 91 1.79 1.38 10.01
C ALA A 91 3.17 1.63 10.64
N ILE A 92 3.52 0.83 11.64
CA ILE A 92 4.91 0.57 12.01
C ILE A 92 5.33 -0.68 11.25
N LEU A 93 6.12 -0.53 10.19
CA LEU A 93 6.56 -1.63 9.35
C LEU A 93 7.90 -2.16 9.87
N THR A 94 7.92 -3.40 10.35
CA THR A 94 9.12 -4.12 10.77
C THR A 94 9.48 -5.16 9.72
N VAL A 95 10.57 -4.90 9.00
CA VAL A 95 11.06 -5.72 7.89
C VAL A 95 12.13 -6.68 8.40
N ASN A 96 11.93 -7.97 8.16
CA ASN A 96 12.95 -8.99 8.39
C ASN A 96 13.90 -9.05 7.19
N LEU A 97 15.13 -8.60 7.39
CA LEU A 97 16.20 -8.58 6.40
C LEU A 97 17.12 -9.81 6.49
N THR A 98 16.78 -10.78 7.36
CA THR A 98 17.51 -12.04 7.47
C THR A 98 17.30 -12.84 6.17
N PRO A 99 18.38 -13.26 5.47
CA PRO A 99 18.25 -14.03 4.24
C PRO A 99 17.39 -15.28 4.42
N GLN A 100 16.46 -15.53 3.50
CA GLN A 100 15.68 -16.76 3.44
C GLN A 100 16.01 -17.51 2.15
N HIS A 101 15.88 -18.84 2.16
CA HIS A 101 16.15 -19.68 1.00
C HIS A 101 15.06 -19.59 -0.05
N ASP A 102 13.79 -19.49 0.38
CA ASP A 102 12.64 -19.39 -0.51
C ASP A 102 11.47 -18.61 0.12
N CYS A 103 10.42 -18.39 -0.67
CA CYS A 103 9.22 -17.68 -0.25
C CYS A 103 8.43 -18.44 0.84
N ILE A 104 8.47 -19.77 0.86
CA ILE A 104 7.71 -20.57 1.83
C ILE A 104 8.37 -20.47 3.21
N GLU A 105 9.70 -20.49 3.25
CA GLU A 105 10.48 -20.23 4.46
C GLU A 105 10.21 -18.82 4.97
N ALA A 106 10.25 -17.83 4.07
CA ALA A 106 9.94 -16.43 4.36
C ALA A 106 8.48 -16.18 4.77
N HIS A 107 7.57 -17.11 4.51
CA HIS A 107 6.17 -17.04 4.93
C HIS A 107 5.94 -17.66 6.31
N GLY A 108 6.73 -18.69 6.64
CA GLY A 108 6.55 -19.45 7.88
C GLY A 108 6.79 -18.61 9.13
N ILE A 109 6.02 -18.87 10.19
CA ILE A 109 6.16 -18.16 11.47
C ILE A 109 7.53 -18.37 12.14
N HIS A 110 8.18 -19.49 11.83
CA HIS A 110 9.47 -19.87 12.41
C HIS A 110 10.58 -18.83 12.16
N GLN A 111 10.50 -18.07 11.07
CA GLN A 111 11.44 -17.00 10.78
C GLN A 111 11.55 -15.99 11.93
N TRP A 112 10.46 -15.77 12.68
CA TRP A 112 10.37 -14.73 13.71
C TRP A 112 11.00 -15.15 15.04
N TRP A 113 11.39 -16.41 15.19
CA TRP A 113 11.96 -16.94 16.43
C TRP A 113 13.43 -17.35 16.24
N LYS A 114 14.03 -17.00 15.09
CA LYS A 114 15.46 -17.20 14.83
C LYS A 114 16.30 -16.29 15.74
N PRO A 115 17.43 -16.76 16.31
CA PRO A 115 18.25 -15.97 17.24
C PRO A 115 19.06 -14.87 16.53
N ASP A 116 19.25 -14.98 15.22
CA ASP A 116 20.07 -14.14 14.36
C ASP A 116 19.24 -13.19 13.48
N LEU A 117 18.06 -12.79 13.97
CA LEU A 117 17.16 -11.88 13.28
C LEU A 117 17.78 -10.50 13.01
N HIS A 118 17.81 -10.11 11.75
CA HIS A 118 18.13 -8.75 11.33
C HIS A 118 16.84 -7.99 10.97
N LEU A 119 16.37 -7.12 11.86
CA LEU A 119 15.10 -6.41 11.72
C LEU A 119 15.32 -4.90 11.56
N GLU A 120 14.60 -4.29 10.62
CA GLU A 120 14.49 -2.83 10.50
C GLU A 120 13.05 -2.40 10.75
N SER A 121 12.82 -1.44 11.65
CA SER A 121 11.48 -0.94 11.96
C SER A 121 11.33 0.54 11.64
N LYS A 122 10.23 0.89 11.00
CA LYS A 122 9.97 2.24 10.51
C LYS A 122 8.51 2.63 10.57
N LEU A 123 8.25 3.85 11.06
CA LEU A 123 6.93 4.45 11.05
C LEU A 123 6.59 5.03 9.67
N HIS A 124 5.49 4.58 9.11
CA HIS A 124 4.83 5.16 7.95
C HIS A 124 3.52 5.79 8.40
N LYS A 125 3.41 7.11 8.33
CA LYS A 125 2.24 7.86 8.76
C LYS A 125 1.58 8.54 7.55
N TYR A 126 0.26 8.47 7.48
CA TYR A 126 -0.55 9.23 6.52
C TYR A 126 -0.47 10.74 6.73
#